data_AF-A0A2W4IAZ6-F1
#
_entry.id   AF-A0A2W4IAZ6-F1
#
_cell.length_a   1.000
_cell.length_b   1.000
_cell.length_c   1.000
_cell.angle_alpha   90.00
_cell.angle_beta   90.00
_cell.angle_gamma   90.00
#
_symmetry.space_group_name_H-M   'P 1'
#
loop_
_entity.id
_entity.type
_entity.pdbx_description
1 polymer ?
#
loop_
_entity_poly.entity_id
_entity_poly.type
_entity_poly.pdbx_seq_one_letter_code
_entity_poly.pdbx_strand_id
1 'polypeptide(L)'
;MENKKAFSFVELIIVLSILIMIAIVITKISGDTKDKADNSKIKSDIIALNSAVLSTFEQEKNIPLPDGNLNYYNSKGGYSHENFDDPTNPAFGVYGRITEKTIGRQFLSEVPRDPRTNWYYSYGILREGNFFDVAGVVKQKDDYKAKVMGSYAGDRGISDLIREYNGPYFVSDNGPNLPYNPEKVILTASDSSGNSFSEGDVLEYKDNKFSKNGVQINAQLTIEKNGKKYYELYFSDGNIGRLDFNNGEDYVKLTFGKDNHEFKFDDGGIKSKVSLFLEAGSLWVFASDTKKSESEFSIITQDITAAVRGTIFKVEKNNNLATKVIVVKGVVEITKGNQDAIISNLNSGLSFQKVSFT
;
A
#
# COMPACT_ATOMS: atom_id res chain seq x y z
N MET A 1 -51.15 -2.07 -49.97
CA MET A 1 -50.37 -1.82 -48.75
C MET A 1 -49.57 -3.07 -48.45
N GLU A 2 -48.25 -3.01 -48.59
CA GLU A 2 -47.38 -4.12 -48.21
C GLU A 2 -47.49 -4.38 -46.71
N ASN A 3 -47.76 -5.63 -46.34
CA ASN A 3 -47.75 -6.06 -44.95
C ASN A 3 -46.35 -5.85 -44.38
N LYS A 4 -46.16 -4.80 -43.57
CA LYS A 4 -45.02 -4.71 -42.65
C LYS A 4 -45.18 -5.86 -41.65
N LYS A 5 -44.57 -7.01 -41.94
CA LYS A 5 -44.45 -8.11 -41.00
C LYS A 5 -43.67 -7.60 -39.80
N ALA A 6 -44.39 -7.26 -38.73
CA ALA A 6 -43.77 -7.00 -37.44
C ALA A 6 -43.22 -8.31 -36.90
N PHE A 7 -41.97 -8.31 -36.44
CA PHE A 7 -41.37 -9.46 -35.77
C PHE A 7 -42.25 -9.91 -34.61
N SER A 8 -42.45 -11.21 -34.48
CA SER A 8 -43.12 -11.78 -33.32
C SER A 8 -42.27 -11.51 -32.06
N PHE A 9 -42.93 -11.42 -30.91
CA PHE A 9 -42.25 -11.20 -29.62
C PHE A 9 -41.16 -12.25 -29.35
N VAL A 10 -41.36 -13.48 -29.83
CA VAL A 10 -40.38 -14.58 -29.74
C VAL A 10 -39.13 -14.30 -30.59
N GLU A 11 -39.30 -13.84 -31.84
CA GLU A 11 -38.17 -13.48 -32.70
C GLU A 11 -37.37 -12.31 -32.13
N LEU A 12 -38.04 -11.34 -31.50
CA LEU A 12 -37.38 -10.23 -30.82
C LEU A 12 -36.49 -10.72 -29.66
N ILE A 13 -36.99 -11.64 -28.83
CA ILE A 13 -36.22 -12.22 -27.71
C ILE A 13 -35.00 -13.01 -28.24
N ILE A 14 -35.17 -13.77 -29.32
CA ILE A 14 -34.07 -14.54 -29.93
C ILE A 14 -32.98 -13.59 -30.45
N VAL A 15 -33.36 -12.54 -31.17
CA VAL A 15 -32.42 -11.53 -31.68
C VAL A 15 -31.69 -10.84 -30.52
N LEU A 16 -32.40 -10.44 -29.46
CA LEU A 16 -31.79 -9.82 -28.29
C LEU A 16 -30.79 -10.76 -27.61
N SER A 17 -31.13 -12.04 -27.48
CA SER A 17 -30.26 -13.06 -26.87
C SER A 17 -28.98 -13.28 -27.68
N ILE A 18 -29.08 -13.29 -29.01
CA ILE A 18 -27.93 -13.40 -29.91
C ILE A 18 -27.03 -12.16 -29.76
N LEU A 19 -27.61 -10.96 -29.75
CA LEU A 19 -26.85 -9.72 -29.58
C LEU A 19 -26.12 -9.66 -28.23
N ILE A 20 -26.77 -10.11 -27.15
CA ILE A 20 -26.15 -10.22 -25.82
C ILE A 20 -24.97 -11.21 -25.87
N MET A 21 -25.15 -12.39 -26.46
CA MET A 21 -24.06 -13.36 -26.60
C MET A 21 -22.88 -12.80 -27.41
N ILE A 22 -23.14 -12.17 -28.55
CA ILE A 22 -22.11 -11.57 -29.40
C ILE A 22 -21.37 -10.46 -28.61
N ALA A 23 -22.10 -9.61 -27.88
CA ALA A 23 -21.50 -8.58 -27.05
C ALA A 23 -20.58 -9.16 -25.95
N ILE A 24 -21.00 -10.24 -25.27
CA ILE A 24 -20.19 -10.95 -24.27
C ILE A 24 -18.92 -11.54 -24.90
N VAL A 25 -19.04 -12.14 -26.09
CA VAL A 25 -17.88 -12.72 -26.80
C VAL A 25 -16.90 -11.63 -27.25
N ILE A 26 -17.39 -10.54 -27.84
CA ILE A 26 -16.55 -9.42 -28.29
C ILE A 26 -15.85 -8.75 -27.11
N THR A 27 -16.56 -8.50 -26.01
CA THR A 27 -15.98 -7.89 -24.81
C THR A 27 -14.90 -8.78 -24.20
N LYS A 28 -15.13 -10.11 -24.13
CA LYS A 28 -14.13 -11.06 -23.65
C LYS A 28 -12.88 -11.11 -24.54
N ILE A 29 -13.03 -11.24 -25.86
CA ILE A 29 -11.90 -11.28 -26.80
C ILE A 29 -11.10 -9.97 -26.77
N SER A 30 -11.80 -8.83 -26.73
CA SER A 30 -11.15 -7.52 -26.68
C SER A 30 -10.41 -7.31 -25.37
N GLY A 31 -11.00 -7.73 -24.24
CA GLY A 31 -10.36 -7.72 -22.92
C GLY A 31 -9.10 -8.58 -22.88
N ASP A 32 -9.18 -9.83 -23.35
CA ASP A 32 -8.03 -10.75 -23.40
C ASP A 32 -6.91 -10.20 -24.30
N THR A 33 -7.26 -9.52 -25.40
CA THR A 33 -6.30 -8.92 -26.32
C THR A 33 -5.61 -7.70 -25.70
N LYS A 34 -6.39 -6.82 -25.04
CA LYS A 34 -5.86 -5.67 -24.30
C LYS A 34 -4.93 -6.15 -23.17
N ASP A 35 -5.34 -7.15 -22.39
CA ASP A 35 -4.55 -7.67 -21.29
C ASP A 35 -3.22 -8.25 -21.74
N LYS A 36 -3.20 -8.94 -22.89
CA LYS A 36 -1.95 -9.43 -23.50
C LYS A 36 -1.05 -8.29 -23.98
N ALA A 37 -1.62 -7.25 -24.58
CA ALA A 37 -0.87 -6.07 -25.03
C ALA A 37 -0.25 -5.34 -23.84
N ASP A 38 -1.05 -5.03 -22.83
CA ASP A 38 -0.62 -4.35 -21.60
C ASP A 38 0.44 -5.19 -20.86
N ASN A 39 0.26 -6.50 -20.74
CA ASN A 39 1.28 -7.40 -20.15
C ASN A 39 2.59 -7.41 -20.93
N SER A 40 2.51 -7.37 -22.27
CA SER A 40 3.71 -7.35 -23.12
C SER A 40 4.46 -6.02 -22.97
N LYS A 41 3.71 -4.92 -22.91
CA LYS A 41 4.25 -3.58 -22.65
C LYS A 41 4.93 -3.52 -21.28
N ILE A 42 4.26 -3.96 -20.22
CA ILE A 42 4.82 -4.01 -18.85
C ILE A 42 6.12 -4.81 -18.79
N LYS A 43 6.16 -5.99 -19.42
CA LYS A 43 7.40 -6.79 -19.48
C LYS A 43 8.53 -6.06 -20.19
N SER A 44 8.23 -5.39 -21.31
CA SER A 44 9.21 -4.59 -22.04
C SER A 44 9.71 -3.40 -21.21
N ASP A 45 8.81 -2.74 -20.48
CA ASP A 45 9.13 -1.57 -19.67
C ASP A 45 10.03 -1.95 -18.48
N ILE A 46 9.75 -3.07 -17.81
CA ILE A 46 10.61 -3.60 -16.75
C ILE A 46 12.02 -3.94 -17.28
N ILE A 47 12.13 -4.52 -18.48
CA ILE A 47 13.44 -4.79 -19.11
C ILE A 47 14.18 -3.47 -19.41
N ALA A 48 13.49 -2.47 -19.95
CA ALA A 48 14.07 -1.17 -20.26
C ALA A 48 14.54 -0.44 -18.99
N LEU A 49 13.72 -0.43 -17.95
CA LEU A 49 14.04 0.16 -16.65
C LEU A 49 15.24 -0.55 -16.00
N ASN A 50 15.26 -1.88 -15.98
CA ASN A 50 16.40 -2.65 -15.47
C ASN A 50 17.69 -2.31 -16.22
N SER A 51 17.62 -2.22 -17.56
CA SER A 51 18.77 -1.85 -18.40
C SER A 51 19.25 -0.42 -18.16
N ALA A 52 18.31 0.51 -17.91
CA ALA A 52 18.62 1.90 -17.60
C ALA A 52 19.28 2.03 -16.22
N VAL A 53 18.81 1.29 -15.20
CA VAL A 53 19.44 1.24 -13.87
C VAL A 53 20.86 0.69 -13.98
N LEU A 54 21.06 -0.39 -14.73
CA LEU A 54 22.41 -0.96 -14.97
C LEU A 54 23.32 0.04 -15.68
N SER A 55 22.83 0.71 -16.73
CA SER A 55 23.60 1.74 -17.45
C SER A 55 23.97 2.92 -16.55
N THR A 56 23.03 3.34 -15.69
CA THR A 56 23.26 4.40 -14.69
C THR A 56 24.37 3.97 -13.75
N PHE A 57 24.32 2.75 -13.21
CA PHE A 57 25.35 2.22 -12.35
C PHE A 57 26.71 2.09 -13.05
N GLU A 58 26.74 1.64 -14.31
CA GLU A 58 27.98 1.52 -15.07
C GLU A 58 28.68 2.87 -15.26
N GLN A 59 27.92 3.93 -15.52
CA GLN A 59 28.45 5.28 -15.75
C GLN A 59 28.73 6.04 -14.44
N GLU A 60 27.81 6.00 -13.49
CA GLU A 60 27.84 6.84 -12.28
C GLU A 60 28.42 6.12 -11.06
N LYS A 61 28.61 4.79 -11.14
CA LYS A 61 29.10 3.91 -10.06
C LYS A 61 28.23 3.95 -8.79
N ASN A 62 27.00 4.43 -8.91
CA ASN A 62 26.02 4.46 -7.84
C ASN A 62 24.64 4.10 -8.40
N ILE A 63 23.86 3.39 -7.59
CA ILE A 63 22.46 3.11 -7.90
C ILE A 63 21.60 4.23 -7.31
N PRO A 64 20.72 4.88 -8.09
CA PRO A 64 19.89 5.95 -7.58
C PRO A 64 18.86 5.43 -6.57
N LEU A 65 18.52 6.24 -5.58
CA LEU A 65 17.45 5.92 -4.64
C LEU A 65 16.08 5.95 -5.34
N PRO A 66 15.11 5.11 -4.91
CA PRO A 66 13.71 5.26 -5.31
C PRO A 66 13.15 6.64 -4.91
N ASP A 67 12.05 7.02 -5.56
CA ASP A 67 11.27 8.23 -5.29
C ASP A 67 9.88 7.88 -4.70
N GLY A 68 9.17 8.88 -4.16
CA GLY A 68 7.83 8.74 -3.58
C GLY A 68 7.81 8.32 -2.10
N ASN A 69 6.79 7.57 -1.69
CA ASN A 69 6.66 7.05 -0.33
C ASN A 69 7.69 5.94 -0.06
N LEU A 70 8.81 6.32 0.56
CA LEU A 70 9.93 5.40 0.78
C LEU A 70 9.71 4.55 2.02
N ASN A 71 9.88 3.24 1.85
CA ASN A 71 9.80 2.28 2.94
C ASN A 71 11.17 1.63 3.15
N TYR A 72 11.70 1.80 4.35
CA TYR A 72 12.98 1.26 4.74
C TYR A 72 12.80 -0.04 5.52
N TYR A 73 13.75 -0.96 5.37
CA TYR A 73 13.69 -2.29 5.98
C TYR A 73 15.02 -2.69 6.59
N ASN A 74 14.96 -3.48 7.66
CA ASN A 74 16.12 -4.17 8.21
C ASN A 74 16.41 -5.47 7.42
N SER A 75 17.54 -6.12 7.74
CA SER A 75 17.99 -7.34 7.05
C SER A 75 17.07 -8.56 7.21
N LYS A 76 16.06 -8.49 8.09
CA LYS A 76 15.04 -9.52 8.30
C LYS A 76 13.73 -9.19 7.57
N GLY A 77 13.70 -8.13 6.76
CA GLY A 77 12.50 -7.70 6.04
C GLY A 77 11.44 -7.00 6.90
N GLY A 78 11.76 -6.68 8.16
CA GLY A 78 10.91 -5.85 9.00
C GLY A 78 11.11 -4.36 8.72
N TYR A 79 10.09 -3.54 8.96
CA TYR A 79 10.19 -2.08 8.84
C TYR A 79 11.37 -1.53 9.64
N SER A 80 12.09 -0.60 9.03
CA SER A 80 13.11 0.23 9.64
C SER A 80 12.64 1.67 9.63
N HIS A 81 12.71 2.33 10.79
CA HIS A 81 12.50 3.79 10.84
C HIS A 81 13.67 4.56 10.24
N GLU A 82 14.87 4.01 10.38
CA GLU A 82 16.09 4.66 9.94
C GLU A 82 16.30 4.45 8.45
N ASN A 83 16.84 5.47 7.78
CA ASN A 83 17.23 5.41 6.38
C ASN A 83 18.66 4.86 6.22
N PHE A 84 19.25 4.95 5.02
CA PHE A 84 20.61 4.47 4.76
C PHE A 84 21.72 5.32 5.37
N ASP A 85 21.42 6.58 5.70
CA ASP A 85 22.35 7.56 6.23
C ASP A 85 22.41 7.55 7.77
N ASP A 86 21.57 6.74 8.45
CA ASP A 86 21.62 6.66 9.91
C ASP A 86 22.97 6.09 10.38
N PRO A 87 23.64 6.77 11.33
CA PRO A 87 24.99 6.41 11.75
C PRO A 87 25.04 5.18 12.67
N THR A 88 23.91 4.75 13.23
CA THR A 88 23.87 3.73 14.28
C THR A 88 23.25 2.41 13.84
N ASN A 89 22.09 2.47 13.20
CA ASN A 89 21.31 1.32 12.76
C ASN A 89 20.68 1.62 11.39
N PRO A 90 21.52 1.82 10.35
CA PRO A 90 21.04 2.13 9.02
C PRO A 90 20.15 1.01 8.48
N ALA A 91 19.17 1.38 7.66
CA ALA A 91 18.37 0.41 6.94
C ALA A 91 19.22 -0.46 6.03
N PHE A 92 18.75 -1.69 5.85
CA PHE A 92 19.33 -2.67 4.95
C PHE A 92 18.85 -2.48 3.51
N GLY A 93 17.56 -2.19 3.33
CA GLY A 93 16.94 -1.97 2.02
C GLY A 93 15.92 -0.84 2.04
N VAL A 94 15.62 -0.29 0.86
CA VAL A 94 14.59 0.73 0.64
C VAL A 94 13.74 0.37 -0.56
N TYR A 95 12.45 0.68 -0.48
CA TYR A 95 11.43 0.46 -1.51
C TYR A 95 10.69 1.78 -1.81
N GLY A 96 10.36 2.00 -3.08
CA GLY A 96 9.51 3.09 -3.56
C GLY A 96 9.22 2.94 -5.06
N ARG A 97 9.27 4.04 -5.80
CA ARG A 97 8.99 4.08 -7.25
C ARG A 97 10.24 4.48 -8.06
N ILE A 98 10.31 4.01 -9.31
CA ILE A 98 11.29 4.50 -10.28
C ILE A 98 10.66 5.62 -11.13
N THR A 99 11.20 6.83 -11.02
CA THR A 99 10.69 8.04 -11.70
C THR A 99 11.78 8.71 -12.52
N GLU A 100 11.47 9.81 -13.21
CA GLU A 100 12.44 10.64 -13.94
C GLU A 100 13.46 11.30 -13.00
N LYS A 101 13.20 11.33 -11.68
CA LYS A 101 14.21 11.75 -10.68
C LYS A 101 15.17 10.61 -10.34
N THR A 102 14.73 9.36 -10.47
CA THR A 102 15.56 8.18 -10.26
C THR A 102 16.46 7.93 -11.46
N ILE A 103 15.92 7.97 -12.67
CA ILE A 103 16.67 7.71 -13.92
C ILE A 103 16.72 8.96 -14.79
N GLY A 104 17.93 9.44 -15.05
CA GLY A 104 18.17 10.58 -15.93
C GLY A 104 17.85 10.29 -17.39
N ARG A 105 17.45 11.33 -18.12
CA ARG A 105 17.04 11.26 -19.55
C ARG A 105 18.12 10.72 -20.49
N GLN A 106 19.38 10.79 -20.07
CA GLN A 106 20.52 10.22 -20.81
C GLN A 106 20.50 8.68 -20.87
N PHE A 107 19.88 8.02 -19.88
CA PHE A 107 19.79 6.56 -19.82
C PHE A 107 18.46 6.04 -20.35
N LEU A 108 17.39 6.83 -20.19
CA LEU A 108 16.07 6.50 -20.67
C LEU A 108 15.33 7.79 -20.99
N SER A 109 14.94 8.00 -22.26
CA SER A 109 14.37 9.27 -22.72
C SER A 109 13.10 9.67 -21.97
N GLU A 110 12.30 8.68 -21.57
CA GLU A 110 11.09 8.83 -20.78
C GLU A 110 10.92 7.59 -19.90
N VAL A 111 10.65 7.79 -18.62
CA VAL A 111 10.39 6.69 -17.69
C VAL A 111 8.99 6.15 -17.94
N PRO A 112 8.84 4.88 -18.37
CA PRO A 112 7.53 4.34 -18.70
C PRO A 112 6.64 4.23 -17.47
N ARG A 113 5.34 4.35 -17.70
CA ARG A 113 4.28 4.12 -16.72
C ARG A 113 3.50 2.88 -17.10
N ASP A 114 2.95 2.19 -16.10
CA ASP A 114 2.10 1.04 -16.31
C ASP A 114 0.89 1.43 -17.19
N PRO A 115 0.67 0.78 -18.35
CA PRO A 115 -0.40 1.14 -19.28
C PRO A 115 -1.82 0.94 -18.70
N ARG A 116 -1.96 0.19 -17.60
CA ARG A 116 -3.26 -0.08 -16.97
C ARG A 116 -3.64 0.96 -15.93
N THR A 117 -2.67 1.36 -15.11
CA THR A 117 -2.88 2.23 -13.94
C THR A 117 -2.31 3.62 -14.13
N ASN A 118 -1.48 3.83 -15.16
CA ASN A 118 -0.67 5.02 -15.36
C ASN A 118 0.27 5.33 -14.17
N TRP A 119 0.63 4.31 -13.39
CA TRP A 119 1.53 4.45 -12.25
C TRP A 119 2.99 4.20 -12.63
N TYR A 120 3.92 4.78 -11.87
CA TYR A 120 5.32 4.40 -11.96
C TYR A 120 5.55 2.97 -11.43
N TYR A 121 6.55 2.29 -11.99
CA TYR A 121 6.91 0.95 -11.54
C TYR A 121 7.53 0.97 -10.13
N SER A 122 7.37 -0.15 -9.43
CA SER A 122 8.00 -0.37 -8.13
C SER A 122 9.51 -0.53 -8.29
N TYR A 123 10.25 -0.02 -7.31
CA TYR A 123 11.71 -0.07 -7.32
C TYR A 123 12.24 -0.21 -5.90
N GLY A 124 13.15 -1.15 -5.71
CA GLY A 124 13.83 -1.36 -4.43
C GLY A 124 15.33 -1.44 -4.63
N ILE A 125 16.10 -0.92 -3.67
CA ILE A 125 17.55 -1.08 -3.62
C ILE A 125 18.06 -1.50 -2.24
N LEU A 126 19.14 -2.29 -2.21
CA LEU A 126 19.88 -2.54 -0.97
C LEU A 126 20.91 -1.43 -0.74
N ARG A 127 21.15 -1.15 0.54
CA ARG A 127 22.25 -0.28 0.96
C ARG A 127 23.60 -0.82 0.53
N GLU A 128 23.78 -2.13 0.66
CA GLU A 128 25.05 -2.80 0.38
C GLU A 128 25.01 -3.49 -0.99
N GLY A 129 26.06 -3.28 -1.78
CA GLY A 129 26.41 -4.14 -2.90
C GLY A 129 25.74 -3.87 -4.24
N ASN A 130 25.12 -2.69 -4.43
CA ASN A 130 24.53 -2.28 -5.71
C ASN A 130 23.49 -3.28 -6.22
N PHE A 131 22.67 -3.81 -5.31
CA PHE A 131 21.55 -4.68 -5.67
C PHE A 131 20.27 -3.88 -5.75
N PHE A 132 19.47 -4.21 -6.75
CA PHE A 132 18.17 -3.58 -6.97
C PHE A 132 17.21 -4.56 -7.62
N ASP A 133 15.93 -4.26 -7.47
CA ASP A 133 14.84 -4.86 -8.22
C ASP A 133 13.92 -3.76 -8.77
N VAL A 134 13.40 -3.98 -9.97
CA VAL A 134 12.28 -3.24 -10.58
C VAL A 134 11.11 -4.22 -10.71
N ALA A 135 9.89 -3.77 -10.37
CA ALA A 135 8.70 -4.60 -10.53
C ALA A 135 7.49 -3.86 -11.08
N GLY A 136 6.66 -4.61 -11.79
CA GLY A 136 5.32 -4.24 -12.20
C GLY A 136 4.34 -5.39 -11.98
N VAL A 137 3.10 -5.20 -12.40
CA VAL A 137 2.05 -6.19 -12.24
C VAL A 137 1.55 -6.67 -13.61
N VAL A 138 1.52 -7.98 -13.81
CA VAL A 138 0.89 -8.60 -14.97
C VAL A 138 -0.42 -9.24 -14.56
N LYS A 139 -1.43 -9.13 -15.44
CA LYS A 139 -2.73 -9.75 -15.22
C LYS A 139 -2.78 -11.12 -15.87
N GLN A 140 -3.22 -12.13 -15.13
CA GLN A 140 -3.40 -13.50 -15.61
C GLN A 140 -4.84 -13.94 -15.35
N LYS A 141 -5.70 -13.83 -16.36
CA LYS A 141 -7.16 -14.01 -16.23
C LYS A 141 -7.74 -12.97 -15.25
N ASP A 142 -8.33 -13.42 -14.14
CA ASP A 142 -8.92 -12.57 -13.11
C ASP A 142 -7.94 -12.24 -11.97
N ASP A 143 -6.71 -12.76 -12.05
CA ASP A 143 -5.68 -12.59 -11.03
C ASP A 143 -4.55 -11.66 -11.48
N TYR A 144 -3.77 -11.18 -10.50
CA TYR A 144 -2.63 -10.30 -10.71
C TYR A 144 -1.36 -10.96 -10.16
N LYS A 145 -0.24 -10.85 -10.85
CA LYS A 145 1.06 -11.37 -10.41
C LYS A 145 2.15 -10.33 -10.57
N ALA A 146 3.12 -10.37 -9.67
CA ALA A 146 4.32 -9.57 -9.82
C ALA A 146 5.17 -10.05 -11.00
N LYS A 147 5.70 -9.09 -11.75
CA LYS A 147 6.82 -9.29 -12.66
C LYS A 147 8.00 -8.50 -12.08
N VAL A 148 9.06 -9.21 -11.71
CA VAL A 148 10.25 -8.63 -11.08
C VAL A 148 11.46 -8.86 -11.98
N MET A 149 12.36 -7.88 -12.04
CA MET A 149 13.65 -7.99 -12.70
C MET A 149 14.68 -7.12 -11.98
N GLY A 150 15.87 -7.67 -11.78
CA GLY A 150 16.90 -6.98 -11.03
C GLY A 150 18.17 -7.81 -10.89
N SER A 151 19.05 -7.33 -10.03
CA SER A 151 20.30 -7.98 -9.66
C SER A 151 20.24 -8.66 -8.30
N TYR A 152 19.11 -8.50 -7.59
CA TYR A 152 19.01 -8.97 -6.22
C TYR A 152 18.89 -10.50 -6.16
N ALA A 153 19.73 -11.11 -5.32
CA ALA A 153 19.71 -12.54 -5.07
C ALA A 153 19.21 -12.76 -3.64
N GLY A 154 18.17 -13.59 -3.49
CA GLY A 154 17.51 -13.81 -2.19
C GLY A 154 18.40 -14.45 -1.11
N ASP A 155 19.59 -14.93 -1.45
CA ASP A 155 20.59 -15.41 -0.50
C ASP A 155 21.29 -14.28 0.28
N ARG A 156 21.12 -13.02 -0.15
CA ARG A 156 21.71 -11.84 0.49
C ARG A 156 20.88 -11.27 1.64
N GLY A 157 19.78 -11.92 2.01
CA GLY A 157 18.95 -11.53 3.14
C GLY A 157 17.47 -11.72 2.83
N ILE A 158 16.74 -10.61 2.70
CA ILE A 158 15.34 -10.60 2.32
C ILE A 158 15.16 -11.32 0.97
N SER A 159 14.22 -12.24 0.79
CA SER A 159 13.96 -12.83 -0.54
C SER A 159 13.18 -11.85 -1.40
N ASP A 160 13.76 -11.31 -2.48
CA ASP A 160 13.20 -10.20 -3.28
C ASP A 160 13.01 -8.91 -2.47
N LEU A 161 13.36 -7.74 -3.01
CA LEU A 161 13.29 -6.52 -2.21
C LEU A 161 11.95 -5.79 -2.31
N ILE A 162 11.24 -6.02 -3.42
CA ILE A 162 9.94 -5.43 -3.65
C ILE A 162 8.90 -6.28 -2.94
N ARG A 163 7.95 -5.62 -2.27
CA ARG A 163 6.80 -6.28 -1.66
C ARG A 163 5.63 -6.33 -2.61
N GLU A 164 4.73 -7.27 -2.34
CA GLU A 164 3.34 -7.09 -2.75
C GLU A 164 2.99 -5.67 -2.34
N TYR A 165 2.56 -4.82 -3.29
CA TYR A 165 2.13 -3.49 -2.87
C TYR A 165 1.16 -3.72 -1.70
N ASN A 166 1.35 -3.04 -0.56
CA ASN A 166 0.43 -3.16 0.56
C ASN A 166 0.44 -4.53 1.26
N GLY A 167 1.48 -5.38 1.12
CA GLY A 167 1.53 -6.70 1.75
C GLY A 167 2.78 -6.95 2.60
N PRO A 168 2.74 -7.94 3.52
CA PRO A 168 3.90 -8.41 4.26
C PRO A 168 4.90 -9.19 3.39
N TYR A 169 4.47 -9.67 2.24
CA TYR A 169 5.24 -10.62 1.47
C TYR A 169 6.07 -9.90 0.44
N PHE A 170 7.33 -10.29 0.36
CA PHE A 170 8.17 -9.95 -0.78
C PHE A 170 7.66 -10.72 -2.00
N VAL A 171 7.68 -10.06 -3.15
CA VAL A 171 7.23 -10.66 -4.40
C VAL A 171 8.41 -11.16 -5.20
N SER A 172 8.31 -12.41 -5.63
CA SER A 172 9.20 -12.98 -6.63
C SER A 172 8.59 -12.87 -8.03
N ASP A 173 9.43 -12.93 -9.06
CA ASP A 173 8.95 -13.02 -10.44
C ASP A 173 8.00 -14.22 -10.62
N ASN A 174 6.77 -13.96 -11.09
CA ASN A 174 5.70 -14.95 -11.22
C ASN A 174 5.39 -15.73 -9.93
N GLY A 175 5.57 -15.08 -8.77
CA GLY A 175 5.17 -15.60 -7.47
C GLY A 175 3.65 -15.77 -7.30
N PRO A 176 3.15 -15.85 -6.06
CA PRO A 176 1.71 -15.98 -5.79
C PRO A 176 0.92 -14.79 -6.36
N ASN A 177 -0.39 -15.00 -6.51
CA ASN A 177 -1.28 -13.93 -6.93
C ASN A 177 -1.31 -12.83 -5.86
N LEU A 178 -1.31 -11.57 -6.30
CA LEU A 178 -1.46 -10.42 -5.41
C LEU A 178 -2.85 -10.45 -4.75
N PRO A 179 -2.97 -10.10 -3.47
CA PRO A 179 -4.23 -10.20 -2.71
C PRO A 179 -5.23 -9.06 -3.02
N TYR A 180 -4.98 -8.23 -4.05
CA TYR A 180 -5.82 -7.10 -4.43
C TYR A 180 -5.77 -6.84 -5.94
N ASN A 181 -6.66 -5.96 -6.40
CA ASN A 181 -6.70 -5.49 -7.79
C ASN A 181 -5.97 -4.15 -7.92
N PRO A 182 -4.79 -4.09 -8.55
CA PRO A 182 -4.02 -2.85 -8.73
C PRO A 182 -4.65 -1.89 -9.75
N GLU A 183 -5.51 -2.36 -10.65
CA GLU A 183 -6.18 -1.52 -11.66
C GLU A 183 -7.28 -0.65 -11.06
N LYS A 184 -7.79 -0.98 -9.86
CA LYS A 184 -8.95 -0.30 -9.28
C LYS A 184 -8.65 1.01 -8.56
N VAL A 185 -7.39 1.48 -8.48
CA VAL A 185 -6.98 2.78 -7.87
C VAL A 185 -7.41 2.96 -6.40
N ILE A 186 -8.06 1.97 -5.78
CA ILE A 186 -8.44 2.01 -4.37
C ILE A 186 -7.18 1.73 -3.58
N LEU A 187 -6.79 2.69 -2.74
CA LEU A 187 -5.87 2.37 -1.65
C LEU A 187 -6.55 1.32 -0.78
N THR A 188 -6.08 0.08 -0.85
CA THR A 188 -6.52 -0.99 0.04
C THR A 188 -5.50 -1.20 1.15
N ALA A 189 -6.00 -1.69 2.29
CA ALA A 189 -5.15 -2.37 3.25
C ALA A 189 -5.31 -3.88 3.10
N SER A 190 -4.28 -4.65 3.40
CA SER A 190 -4.37 -6.10 3.50
C SER A 190 -3.77 -6.63 4.78
N ASP A 191 -4.15 -7.84 5.16
CA ASP A 191 -3.49 -8.59 6.24
C ASP A 191 -2.69 -9.78 5.70
N SER A 192 -1.94 -10.42 6.60
CA SER A 192 -1.16 -11.61 6.26
C SER A 192 -2.00 -12.83 5.84
N SER A 193 -3.31 -12.81 6.10
CA SER A 193 -4.27 -13.85 5.75
C SER A 193 -4.95 -13.61 4.40
N GLY A 194 -4.60 -12.53 3.69
CA GLY A 194 -5.14 -12.18 2.38
C GLY A 194 -6.50 -11.47 2.44
N ASN A 195 -6.96 -11.06 3.63
CA ASN A 195 -8.13 -10.20 3.72
C ASN A 195 -7.76 -8.80 3.21
N SER A 196 -8.59 -8.24 2.33
CA SER A 196 -8.45 -6.88 1.82
C SER A 196 -9.51 -5.97 2.42
N PHE A 197 -9.14 -4.71 2.65
CA PHE A 197 -9.98 -3.65 3.21
C PHE A 197 -9.92 -2.45 2.28
N SER A 198 -11.08 -1.96 1.87
CA SER A 198 -11.29 -0.79 1.01
C SER A 198 -11.95 0.33 1.80
N GLU A 199 -12.02 1.52 1.20
CA GLU A 199 -12.77 2.63 1.78
C GLU A 199 -14.21 2.22 2.15
N GLY A 200 -14.64 2.59 3.35
CA GLY A 200 -15.92 2.24 3.96
C GLY A 200 -15.94 0.90 4.70
N ASP A 201 -14.93 0.05 4.54
CA ASP A 201 -14.87 -1.22 5.29
C ASP A 201 -14.63 -0.96 6.78
N VAL A 202 -15.20 -1.82 7.62
CA VAL A 202 -15.05 -1.81 9.08
C VAL A 202 -14.41 -3.12 9.50
N LEU A 203 -13.22 -3.04 10.11
CA LEU A 203 -12.57 -4.14 10.80
C LEU A 203 -12.92 -4.08 12.29
N GLU A 204 -13.48 -5.16 12.81
CA GLU A 204 -13.74 -5.32 14.24
C GLU A 204 -13.06 -6.57 14.78
N TYR A 205 -12.47 -6.45 15.97
CA TYR A 205 -12.09 -7.59 16.80
C TYR A 205 -12.96 -7.57 18.05
N LYS A 206 -13.72 -8.64 18.29
CA LYS A 206 -14.57 -8.78 19.46
C LYS A 206 -14.76 -10.26 19.80
N ASP A 207 -14.83 -10.60 21.07
CA ASP A 207 -15.08 -11.97 21.54
C ASP A 207 -14.09 -12.99 20.93
N ASN A 208 -12.82 -12.59 20.84
CA ASN A 208 -11.72 -13.34 20.23
C ASN A 208 -11.87 -13.64 18.72
N LYS A 209 -12.69 -12.88 17.99
CA LYS A 209 -12.94 -13.07 16.57
C LYS A 209 -12.79 -11.77 15.79
N PHE A 210 -12.24 -11.89 14.59
CA PHE A 210 -12.23 -10.81 13.61
C PHE A 210 -13.48 -10.85 12.74
N SER A 211 -14.02 -9.67 12.44
CA SER A 211 -15.06 -9.49 11.45
C SER A 211 -14.78 -8.29 10.56
N LYS A 212 -15.23 -8.39 9.32
CA LYS A 212 -15.25 -7.33 8.33
C LYS A 212 -16.71 -7.00 8.03
N ASN A 213 -17.14 -5.76 8.26
CA ASN A 213 -18.53 -5.31 8.06
C ASN A 213 -19.55 -6.23 8.76
N GLY A 214 -19.22 -6.70 9.96
CA GLY A 214 -20.05 -7.63 10.75
C GLY A 214 -19.99 -9.10 10.30
N VAL A 215 -19.26 -9.44 9.24
CA VAL A 215 -19.06 -10.83 8.79
C VAL A 215 -17.74 -11.37 9.30
N GLN A 216 -17.75 -12.51 9.99
CA GLN A 216 -16.52 -13.12 10.51
C GLN A 216 -15.54 -13.44 9.37
N ILE A 217 -14.28 -13.05 9.53
CA ILE A 217 -13.20 -13.33 8.58
C ILE A 217 -12.17 -14.28 9.19
N ASN A 218 -11.42 -14.96 8.33
CA ASN A 218 -10.29 -15.78 8.77
C ASN A 218 -9.05 -14.90 8.90
N ALA A 219 -8.73 -14.51 10.13
CA ALA A 219 -7.57 -13.70 10.48
C ALA A 219 -6.98 -14.22 11.79
N GLN A 220 -5.66 -14.11 11.94
CA GLN A 220 -4.94 -14.60 13.13
C GLN A 220 -4.12 -13.50 13.79
N LEU A 221 -4.11 -13.50 15.11
CA LEU A 221 -3.20 -12.68 15.89
C LEU A 221 -1.78 -13.26 15.79
N THR A 222 -0.81 -12.37 15.60
CA THR A 222 0.59 -12.72 15.81
C THR A 222 0.91 -12.63 17.29
N ILE A 223 1.60 -13.65 17.83
CA ILE A 223 2.00 -13.72 19.22
C ILE A 223 3.53 -13.69 19.29
N GLU A 224 4.09 -12.63 19.88
CA GLU A 224 5.52 -12.50 20.11
C GLU A 224 6.00 -13.43 21.25
N LYS A 225 7.31 -13.69 21.31
CA LYS A 225 7.94 -14.50 22.36
C LYS A 225 7.69 -14.00 23.79
N ASN A 226 7.45 -12.69 23.94
CA ASN A 226 7.14 -12.04 25.22
C ASN A 226 5.63 -12.09 25.57
N GLY A 227 4.82 -12.82 24.77
CA GLY A 227 3.38 -12.95 24.96
C GLY A 227 2.56 -11.82 24.33
N LYS A 228 3.19 -10.82 23.70
CA LYS A 228 2.47 -9.72 23.07
C LYS A 228 1.68 -10.18 21.86
N LYS A 229 0.41 -9.76 21.77
CA LYS A 229 -0.51 -10.07 20.68
C LYS A 229 -0.75 -8.84 19.83
N TYR A 230 -0.64 -9.00 18.52
CA TYR A 230 -0.92 -7.93 17.57
C TYR A 230 -1.50 -8.45 16.26
N TYR A 231 -2.08 -7.56 15.49
CA TYR A 231 -2.55 -7.80 14.12
C TYR A 231 -2.04 -6.69 13.21
N GLU A 232 -1.46 -7.05 12.07
CA GLU A 232 -0.85 -6.11 11.14
C GLU A 232 -1.74 -5.87 9.93
N LEU A 233 -1.84 -4.60 9.57
CA LEU A 233 -2.46 -4.07 8.38
C LEU A 233 -1.36 -3.45 7.53
N TYR A 234 -1.38 -3.75 6.24
CA TYR A 234 -0.40 -3.29 5.28
C TYR A 234 -1.11 -2.40 4.24
N PHE A 235 -0.74 -1.13 4.16
CA PHE A 235 -1.40 -0.12 3.34
C PHE A 235 -0.73 0.09 2.00
N SER A 236 -1.50 0.62 1.05
CA SER A 236 -1.08 0.63 -0.35
C SER A 236 -0.01 1.58 -0.77
N ASP A 237 0.15 2.56 0.07
CA ASP A 237 1.21 3.52 0.02
C ASP A 237 2.46 3.06 0.78
N GLY A 238 2.46 1.81 1.25
CA GLY A 238 3.55 1.14 1.95
C GLY A 238 3.56 1.34 3.47
N ASN A 239 2.65 2.15 4.02
CA ASN A 239 2.53 2.30 5.47
C ASN A 239 2.10 0.97 6.13
N ILE A 240 2.47 0.78 7.39
CA ILE A 240 2.07 -0.41 8.17
C ILE A 240 1.31 0.05 9.42
N GLY A 241 0.12 -0.51 9.63
CA GLY A 241 -0.64 -0.38 10.87
C GLY A 241 -0.53 -1.64 11.71
N ARG A 242 -0.43 -1.51 13.02
CA ARG A 242 -0.42 -2.66 13.95
C ARG A 242 -1.42 -2.42 15.08
N LEU A 243 -2.48 -3.20 15.09
CA LEU A 243 -3.45 -3.27 16.18
C LEU A 243 -2.82 -4.06 17.34
N ASP A 244 -2.85 -3.48 18.53
CA ASP A 244 -2.21 -4.01 19.74
C ASP A 244 -3.28 -4.46 20.74
N PHE A 245 -3.17 -5.70 21.22
CA PHE A 245 -4.16 -6.35 22.10
C PHE A 245 -3.57 -6.69 23.49
N ASN A 246 -2.47 -6.05 23.88
CA ASN A 246 -1.69 -6.43 25.06
C ASN A 246 -2.31 -6.07 26.41
N ASN A 247 -3.35 -5.24 26.44
CA ASN A 247 -3.90 -4.65 27.67
C ASN A 247 -5.30 -5.19 28.06
N GLY A 248 -5.70 -6.36 27.57
CA GLY A 248 -7.06 -6.87 27.78
C GLY A 248 -8.13 -6.10 27.01
N GLU A 249 -7.71 -5.29 26.03
CA GLU A 249 -8.59 -4.71 25.01
C GLU A 249 -9.02 -5.82 24.06
N ASP A 250 -10.09 -6.53 24.43
CA ASP A 250 -10.73 -7.54 23.57
C ASP A 250 -11.66 -6.90 22.52
N TYR A 251 -11.63 -5.57 22.41
CA TYR A 251 -12.43 -4.81 21.46
C TYR A 251 -11.59 -3.82 20.67
N VAL A 252 -11.57 -4.01 19.35
CA VAL A 252 -11.05 -3.05 18.37
C VAL A 252 -12.15 -2.77 17.35
N LYS A 253 -12.29 -1.51 16.95
CA LYS A 253 -13.10 -1.13 15.80
C LYS A 253 -12.40 -0.04 14.99
N LEU A 254 -12.09 -0.37 13.75
CA LEU A 254 -11.36 0.47 12.81
C LEU A 254 -12.14 0.55 11.50
N THR A 255 -12.49 1.76 11.08
CA THR A 255 -13.10 2.00 9.78
C THR A 255 -12.06 2.58 8.83
N PHE A 256 -12.02 2.03 7.62
CA PHE A 256 -11.15 2.49 6.54
C PHE A 256 -11.83 3.68 5.86
N GLY A 257 -11.56 4.89 6.36
CA GLY A 257 -12.17 6.13 5.85
C GLY A 257 -13.46 6.49 6.57
N LYS A 258 -13.75 7.79 6.71
CA LYS A 258 -14.97 8.29 7.35
C LYS A 258 -15.20 9.78 7.01
N ASP A 259 -16.46 10.19 6.86
CA ASP A 259 -16.90 11.60 6.79
C ASP A 259 -16.05 12.53 5.88
N ASN A 260 -16.09 12.34 4.55
CA ASN A 260 -15.33 13.11 3.55
C ASN A 260 -13.79 12.95 3.60
N HIS A 261 -13.27 11.96 4.35
CA HIS A 261 -11.83 11.69 4.38
C HIS A 261 -11.48 10.55 3.43
N GLU A 262 -10.55 10.83 2.53
CA GLU A 262 -10.41 10.11 1.28
C GLU A 262 -9.20 9.16 1.29
N PHE A 263 -9.36 8.06 0.57
CA PHE A 263 -8.27 7.20 0.12
C PHE A 263 -7.90 7.65 -1.30
N LYS A 264 -6.83 8.43 -1.47
CA LYS A 264 -6.39 8.89 -2.80
C LYS A 264 -4.91 8.69 -3.09
N PHE A 265 -4.59 8.37 -4.34
CA PHE A 265 -3.25 8.55 -4.92
C PHE A 265 -3.25 9.74 -5.87
N ASP A 266 -2.07 10.33 -6.08
CA ASP A 266 -1.82 11.22 -7.22
C ASP A 266 -1.65 10.46 -8.54
N ASP A 267 -1.64 11.21 -9.64
CA ASP A 267 -1.36 10.70 -10.97
C ASP A 267 0.08 10.19 -11.07
N GLY A 268 0.25 8.88 -10.85
CA GLY A 268 1.55 8.21 -10.87
C GLY A 268 1.81 7.34 -9.64
N GLY A 269 0.99 7.45 -8.59
CA GLY A 269 1.13 6.63 -7.37
C GLY A 269 2.34 7.01 -6.53
N ILE A 270 2.78 8.26 -6.59
CA ILE A 270 3.93 8.82 -5.84
C ILE A 270 3.46 9.33 -4.48
N LYS A 271 2.30 10.01 -4.47
CA LYS A 271 1.71 10.61 -3.27
C LYS A 271 0.41 9.89 -2.91
N SER A 272 0.16 9.74 -1.62
CA SER A 272 -1.08 9.13 -1.11
C SER A 272 -1.73 9.99 -0.02
N LYS A 273 -3.03 9.84 0.14
CA LYS A 273 -3.79 10.27 1.30
C LYS A 273 -4.56 9.07 1.84
N VAL A 274 -4.24 8.65 3.06
CA VAL A 274 -4.89 7.54 3.77
C VAL A 274 -5.47 8.06 5.07
N SER A 275 -6.73 7.73 5.34
CA SER A 275 -7.43 8.19 6.54
C SER A 275 -8.14 7.03 7.20
N LEU A 276 -7.90 6.82 8.49
CA LEU A 276 -8.53 5.75 9.26
C LEU A 276 -9.35 6.34 10.39
N PHE A 277 -10.48 5.72 10.72
CA PHE A 277 -11.26 6.09 11.89
C PHE A 277 -11.18 4.98 12.96
N LEU A 278 -10.48 5.27 14.05
CA LEU A 278 -10.33 4.37 15.19
C LEU A 278 -11.42 4.68 16.22
N GLU A 279 -12.42 3.81 16.30
CA GLU A 279 -13.52 3.90 17.25
C GLU A 279 -13.13 3.36 18.63
N ALA A 280 -12.41 2.24 18.64
CA ALA A 280 -11.98 1.58 19.87
C ALA A 280 -10.68 0.81 19.63
N GLY A 281 -9.88 0.73 20.69
CA GLY A 281 -8.65 -0.04 20.74
C GLY A 281 -7.40 0.81 20.47
N SER A 282 -6.33 0.13 20.08
CA SER A 282 -5.01 0.71 19.98
C SER A 282 -4.34 0.40 18.64
N LEU A 283 -4.02 1.44 17.87
CA LEU A 283 -3.35 1.33 16.57
C LEU A 283 -1.98 2.01 16.59
N TRP A 284 -0.94 1.21 16.35
CA TRP A 284 0.39 1.69 15.98
C TRP A 284 0.46 1.95 14.48
N VAL A 285 1.19 2.98 14.09
CA VAL A 285 1.51 3.24 12.68
C VAL A 285 3.01 3.37 12.54
N PHE A 286 3.53 2.67 11.53
CA PHE A 286 4.88 2.77 11.04
C PHE A 286 4.80 3.44 9.67
N ALA A 287 4.84 4.76 9.67
CA ALA A 287 4.72 5.51 8.43
C ALA A 287 6.03 5.44 7.63
N SER A 288 5.90 5.26 6.33
CA SER A 288 6.95 5.47 5.33
C SER A 288 7.64 6.83 5.56
N ASP A 289 8.90 6.96 5.15
CA ASP A 289 9.58 8.25 5.21
C ASP A 289 8.95 9.20 4.18
N THR A 290 7.95 9.94 4.64
CA THR A 290 7.22 10.91 3.83
C THR A 290 7.82 12.32 3.94
N LYS A 291 9.02 12.50 4.51
CA LYS A 291 9.61 13.85 4.63
C LYS A 291 9.80 14.55 3.29
N LYS A 292 9.88 13.79 2.20
CA LYS A 292 9.97 14.29 0.82
C LYS A 292 8.69 14.12 -0.01
N SER A 293 7.71 13.34 0.45
CA SER A 293 6.43 13.16 -0.25
C SER A 293 5.36 14.02 0.40
N GLU A 294 4.51 14.66 -0.40
CA GLU A 294 3.31 15.36 0.12
C GLU A 294 2.22 14.37 0.56
N SER A 295 2.60 13.14 0.91
CA SER A 295 1.66 12.10 1.33
C SER A 295 1.21 12.31 2.76
N GLU A 296 -0.04 11.97 3.01
CA GLU A 296 -0.71 12.12 4.30
C GLU A 296 -1.25 10.77 4.77
N PHE A 297 -0.91 10.40 6.01
CA PHE A 297 -1.56 9.29 6.69
C PHE A 297 -2.16 9.82 7.98
N SER A 298 -3.45 9.60 8.20
CA SER A 298 -4.17 10.12 9.36
C SER A 298 -4.96 9.06 10.10
N ILE A 299 -4.95 9.13 11.43
CA ILE A 299 -5.86 8.41 12.30
C ILE A 299 -6.78 9.43 12.95
N ILE A 300 -8.06 9.25 12.73
CA ILE A 300 -9.14 10.05 13.27
C ILE A 300 -9.79 9.23 14.38
N THR A 301 -10.14 9.90 15.46
CA THR A 301 -10.99 9.39 16.54
C THR A 301 -12.13 10.38 16.73
N GLN A 302 -13.06 10.07 17.63
CA GLN A 302 -14.09 11.06 17.99
C GLN A 302 -13.50 12.35 18.62
N ASP A 303 -12.29 12.29 19.19
CA ASP A 303 -11.71 13.38 19.98
C ASP A 303 -10.67 14.18 19.20
N ILE A 304 -9.93 13.56 18.28
CA ILE A 304 -8.82 14.18 17.53
C ILE A 304 -8.62 13.58 16.15
N THR A 305 -7.90 14.31 15.31
CA THR A 305 -7.18 13.77 14.15
C THR A 305 -5.69 13.84 14.40
N ALA A 306 -5.00 12.70 14.31
CA ALA A 306 -3.55 12.58 14.34
C ALA A 306 -3.06 12.28 12.91
N ALA A 307 -2.42 13.25 12.28
CA ALA A 307 -1.83 13.12 10.95
C ALA A 307 -0.31 13.00 11.05
N VAL A 308 0.29 12.19 10.19
CA VAL A 308 1.73 11.89 10.29
C VAL A 308 2.51 12.07 9.02
N ARG A 309 3.80 12.33 9.26
CA ARG A 309 4.84 12.29 8.24
C ARG A 309 6.09 11.59 8.77
N GLY A 310 6.53 10.48 8.18
CA GLY A 310 7.78 9.78 8.56
C GLY A 310 7.90 9.48 10.06
N THR A 311 6.87 8.88 10.66
CA THR A 311 6.68 8.83 12.13
C THR A 311 6.23 7.45 12.60
N ILE A 312 6.76 7.02 13.75
CA ILE A 312 6.22 5.92 14.53
C ILE A 312 5.43 6.50 15.71
N PHE A 313 4.14 6.23 15.73
CA PHE A 313 3.24 6.66 16.79
C PHE A 313 2.14 5.63 17.05
N LYS A 314 1.50 5.79 18.20
CA LYS A 314 0.38 4.98 18.67
C LYS A 314 -0.79 5.91 18.98
N VAL A 315 -1.99 5.52 18.55
CA VAL A 315 -3.26 6.13 18.97
C VAL A 315 -4.03 5.08 19.75
N GLU A 316 -4.40 5.42 20.99
CA GLU A 316 -5.23 4.60 21.87
C GLU A 316 -6.58 5.31 22.05
N LYS A 317 -7.66 4.61 21.72
CA LYS A 317 -9.03 5.05 21.96
C LYS A 317 -9.76 4.04 22.84
N ASN A 318 -9.99 4.43 24.09
CA ASN A 318 -10.78 3.65 25.03
C ASN A 318 -12.18 4.26 25.19
N ASN A 319 -13.20 3.39 25.32
CA ASN A 319 -14.59 3.81 25.48
C ASN A 319 -14.71 4.81 26.63
N ASN A 320 -15.31 5.98 26.36
CA ASN A 320 -15.56 7.06 27.31
C ASN A 320 -14.31 7.74 27.93
N LEU A 321 -13.11 7.48 27.42
CA LEU A 321 -11.88 8.18 27.82
C LEU A 321 -11.34 9.02 26.66
N ALA A 322 -10.61 10.09 26.99
CA ALA A 322 -9.90 10.90 26.02
C ALA A 322 -8.94 10.06 25.17
N THR A 323 -8.88 10.32 23.87
CA THR A 323 -7.86 9.72 22.99
C THR A 323 -6.46 10.03 23.52
N LYS A 324 -5.61 9.00 23.57
CA LYS A 324 -4.20 9.12 23.94
C LYS A 324 -3.31 8.90 22.72
N VAL A 325 -2.36 9.81 22.52
CA VAL A 325 -1.35 9.71 21.45
C VAL A 325 0.02 9.52 22.09
N ILE A 326 0.74 8.50 21.61
CA ILE A 326 2.11 8.22 22.04
C ILE A 326 3.04 8.33 20.83
N VAL A 327 3.96 9.29 20.87
CA VAL A 327 4.96 9.46 19.80
C VAL A 327 6.25 8.78 20.24
N VAL A 328 6.79 7.90 19.37
CA VAL A 328 8.05 7.18 19.63
C VAL A 328 9.19 7.78 18.83
N LYS A 329 8.99 8.03 17.54
CA LYS A 329 9.94 8.70 16.65
C LYS A 329 9.21 9.51 15.59
N GLY A 330 9.75 10.68 15.21
CA GLY A 330 9.16 11.57 14.20
C GLY A 330 8.27 12.66 14.79
N VAL A 331 7.37 13.20 13.96
CA VAL A 331 6.46 14.31 14.27
C VAL A 331 5.02 13.93 13.90
N VAL A 332 4.11 14.09 14.86
CA VAL A 332 2.66 13.94 14.65
C VAL A 332 2.02 15.32 14.73
N GLU A 333 1.23 15.67 13.72
CA GLU A 333 0.33 16.82 13.78
C GLU A 333 -1.00 16.38 14.40
N ILE A 334 -1.44 17.09 15.43
CA ILE A 334 -2.68 16.77 16.15
C ILE A 334 -3.64 17.94 16.03
N THR A 335 -4.78 17.69 15.39
CA THR A 335 -5.91 18.60 15.32
C THR A 335 -6.98 18.14 16.30
N LYS A 336 -7.38 19.03 17.23
CA LYS A 336 -8.43 18.71 18.21
C LYS A 336 -9.80 18.63 17.54
N GLY A 337 -10.59 17.64 17.95
CA GLY A 337 -12.02 17.52 17.70
C GLY A 337 -12.81 17.96 18.95
N ASN A 338 -13.74 17.11 19.42
CA ASN A 338 -14.73 17.49 20.43
C ASN A 338 -14.25 17.41 21.90
N GLN A 339 -13.09 16.82 22.20
CA GLN A 339 -12.56 16.68 23.58
C GLN A 339 -11.04 16.89 23.63
N ASP A 340 -10.51 17.15 24.85
CA ASP A 340 -9.08 17.22 25.10
C ASP A 340 -8.42 15.83 24.94
N ALA A 341 -7.28 15.77 24.24
CA ALA A 341 -6.47 14.56 24.10
C ALA A 341 -5.25 14.56 25.02
N ILE A 342 -4.83 13.37 25.44
CA ILE A 342 -3.61 13.16 26.24
C ILE A 342 -2.46 12.84 25.31
N ILE A 343 -1.44 13.70 25.27
CA ILE A 343 -0.24 13.50 24.45
C ILE A 343 0.92 13.07 25.34
N SER A 344 1.57 11.96 25.00
CA SER A 344 2.74 11.45 25.71
C SER A 344 3.89 11.18 24.74
N ASN A 345 5.11 11.51 25.16
CA ASN A 345 6.33 11.27 24.39
C ASN A 345 7.19 10.23 25.13
N LEU A 346 7.58 9.16 24.46
CA LEU A 346 8.44 8.12 25.03
C LEU A 346 9.93 8.46 24.92
N ASN A 347 10.32 9.41 24.07
CA ASN A 347 11.69 9.87 23.89
C ASN A 347 11.76 11.40 24.07
N SER A 348 12.30 11.85 25.20
CA SER A 348 12.40 13.26 25.63
C SER A 348 13.22 14.20 24.72
N GLY A 349 13.62 13.78 23.52
CA GLY A 349 14.47 14.52 22.57
C GLY A 349 13.80 15.02 21.29
N LEU A 350 12.51 14.77 21.06
CA LEU A 350 11.80 15.23 19.85
C LEU A 350 10.93 16.45 20.15
N SER A 351 11.21 17.55 19.45
CA SER A 351 10.50 18.82 19.56
C SER A 351 9.13 18.76 18.88
N PHE A 352 8.09 19.19 19.60
CA PHE A 352 6.80 19.55 19.02
C PHE A 352 6.99 20.67 18.00
N GLN A 353 6.40 20.54 16.81
CA GLN A 353 6.09 21.72 16.01
C GLN A 353 4.63 21.70 15.58
N LYS A 354 3.93 22.70 16.14
CA LYS A 354 2.58 23.19 15.85
C LYS A 354 1.39 22.32 16.25
N VAL A 355 1.02 22.43 17.53
CA VAL A 355 -0.39 22.32 17.94
C VAL A 355 -1.08 23.61 17.44
N SER A 356 -1.84 23.53 16.35
CA SER A 356 -2.69 24.65 15.94
C SER A 356 -4.04 24.49 16.63
N PHE A 357 -4.35 25.42 17.53
CA PHE A 357 -5.72 25.61 18.03
C PHE A 357 -6.45 26.48 16.99
N THR A 358 -7.44 25.93 16.32
CA THR A 358 -8.43 26.71 15.55
C THR A 358 -9.80 26.50 16.15
#